data_AF-A0A2N1VCR2-F1
#
_entry.id   AF-A0A2N1VCR2-F1
#
_cell.length_a   1.000
_cell.length_b   1.000
_cell.length_c   1.000
_cell.angle_alpha   90.00
_cell.angle_beta   90.00
_cell.angle_gamma   90.00
#
_symmetry.space_group_name_H-M   'P 1'
#
loop_
_entity.id
_entity.type
_entity.pdbx_description
1 polymer ?
#
loop_
_entity_poly.entity_id
_entity_poly.type
_entity_poly.pdbx_seq_one_letter_code
_entity_poly.pdbx_strand_id
1 'polypeptide(L)'
;MSSNIFIQTTMIFLFVFSCSVVGQTISPEQKQILIDKIINGDDNQALEAIIEIRMKNLNDCAQVVFSNLWKHDPVVRLNFLKALYEFEYPDIHNLALAYIDSLRHYKYSEEDISETELKSSINTVLFNLNDFSKKQFVFDYIQTISPDLNREDIYLLEKILEHYPSDSEIIKTILINTACNSDDHLIRWIAISVLDDHYGQQVLSVAMQLAANDTVDTNRGLIIEEIVGRYNNSTVHSFLSTQLSRETFGQNINTISEILFSQYGTPTDYLSVKNIQPTLNDTLYKSYIKIVLLDDFHAIQPGSNTAVNIMLDTLNSYSQKCYAYTWLGDSNFLSQLLTLLDDTKTILISGDSLGAALKIKQYQSSIVRAKKDSLANRFVTEDGYKFLYYYPKYILERLPKLPTIGNITPSITTTKTKEFTLSVNGNSFTPISVIYFSGAPRKTTFVSGTLLKTDFYKKDTEKEGVYKVWIANDGGIASDTLNFNIYKKLPMEVRPELNCIDEIGKEKYRAWFGYENKNDGSVWLDQESENKFDPAPQDRGQPTIFLPGKYDRVFSVEFEGNKKLMWKLDKEKAEASKNSPRCN
;
A
#
# COMPACT_ATOMS: atom_id res chain seq x y z
N MET A 1 -3.23 -6.08 4.94
CA MET A 1 -4.37 -6.26 4.03
C MET A 1 -4.54 -4.95 3.29
N SER A 2 -3.80 -4.78 2.21
CA SER A 2 -3.62 -3.49 1.55
C SER A 2 -3.09 -3.74 0.14
N SER A 3 -3.98 -4.20 -0.73
CA SER A 3 -3.81 -4.30 -2.18
C SER A 3 -5.22 -4.41 -2.74
N ASN A 4 -5.53 -3.65 -3.80
CA ASN A 4 -6.81 -3.59 -4.51
C ASN A 4 -7.93 -2.74 -3.88
N ILE A 5 -7.82 -1.42 -3.98
CA ILE A 5 -8.92 -0.52 -4.39
C ILE A 5 -8.20 0.68 -5.02
N PHE A 6 -7.96 0.66 -6.34
CA PHE A 6 -7.73 1.83 -7.19
C PHE A 6 -7.71 1.35 -8.65
N ILE A 7 -8.84 0.78 -9.08
CA ILE A 7 -9.20 0.62 -10.49
C ILE A 7 -10.68 0.94 -10.55
N GLN A 8 -11.07 1.85 -11.44
CA GLN A 8 -12.35 2.60 -11.58
C GLN A 8 -12.21 4.04 -11.05
N THR A 9 -12.33 5.11 -11.82
CA THR A 9 -12.88 5.32 -13.17
C THR A 9 -12.39 6.69 -13.63
N THR A 10 -11.38 6.75 -14.49
CA THR A 10 -11.13 7.95 -15.32
C THR A 10 -11.22 7.46 -16.75
N MET A 11 -12.42 7.62 -17.30
CA MET A 11 -12.67 7.37 -18.72
C MET A 11 -11.95 8.50 -19.47
N ILE A 12 -10.67 8.29 -19.74
CA ILE A 12 -9.86 9.16 -20.57
C ILE A 12 -10.48 9.08 -21.97
N PHE A 13 -11.21 10.12 -22.36
CA PHE A 13 -11.51 10.40 -23.76
C PHE A 13 -10.22 10.88 -24.42
N LEU A 14 -9.26 9.97 -24.54
CA LEU A 14 -8.27 10.04 -25.59
C LEU A 14 -9.08 9.81 -26.87
N PHE A 15 -9.35 10.90 -27.58
CA PHE A 15 -9.46 10.84 -29.04
C PHE A 15 -8.07 10.48 -29.60
N VAL A 16 -7.53 9.32 -29.21
CA VAL A 16 -6.91 8.49 -30.22
C VAL A 16 -8.07 8.18 -31.13
N PHE A 17 -7.94 8.44 -32.43
CA PHE A 17 -8.65 7.64 -33.41
C PHE A 17 -8.19 6.18 -33.19
N SER A 18 -8.64 5.55 -32.10
CA SER A 18 -8.98 4.15 -32.12
C SER A 18 -10.17 4.13 -33.07
N CYS A 19 -9.85 4.08 -34.35
CA CYS A 19 -10.71 3.37 -35.27
C CYS A 19 -10.79 1.97 -34.67
N SER A 20 -11.75 1.80 -33.75
CA SER A 20 -12.33 0.51 -33.41
C SER A 20 -13.09 0.09 -34.65
N VAL A 21 -12.35 -0.18 -35.72
CA VAL A 21 -12.76 -1.08 -36.77
C VAL A 21 -12.75 -2.42 -36.06
N VAL A 22 -13.88 -2.73 -35.42
CA VAL A 22 -14.37 -4.10 -35.31
C VAL A 22 -13.96 -4.79 -36.60
N GLY A 23 -13.01 -5.73 -36.50
CA GLY A 23 -12.36 -6.34 -37.64
C GLY A 23 -13.40 -6.89 -38.61
N GLN A 24 -13.74 -6.10 -39.63
CA GLN A 24 -14.39 -6.63 -40.80
C GLN A 24 -13.36 -7.57 -41.41
N THR A 25 -13.66 -8.87 -41.35
CA THR A 25 -12.99 -9.89 -42.14
C THR A 25 -13.08 -9.45 -43.59
N ILE A 26 -11.92 -9.16 -44.19
CA ILE A 26 -11.84 -8.76 -45.59
C ILE A 26 -12.45 -9.87 -46.46
N SER A 27 -13.32 -9.51 -47.39
CA SER A 27 -13.90 -10.52 -48.30
C SER A 27 -12.81 -11.04 -49.26
N PRO A 28 -12.96 -12.26 -49.82
CA PRO A 28 -12.04 -12.76 -50.84
C PRO A 28 -11.90 -11.81 -52.04
N GLU A 29 -12.99 -11.13 -52.43
CA GLU A 29 -13.00 -10.15 -53.50
C GLU A 29 -12.19 -8.89 -53.15
N GLN A 30 -12.37 -8.35 -51.94
CA GLN A 30 -11.61 -7.19 -51.47
C GLN A 30 -10.12 -7.52 -51.37
N LYS A 31 -9.79 -8.71 -50.87
CA LYS A 31 -8.40 -9.17 -50.82
C LYS A 31 -7.80 -9.33 -52.21
N GLN A 32 -8.57 -9.84 -53.18
CA GLN A 32 -8.11 -9.95 -54.56
C GLN A 32 -7.84 -8.56 -55.16
N ILE A 33 -8.67 -7.54 -54.86
CA ILE A 33 -8.42 -6.16 -55.29
C ILE A 33 -7.06 -5.65 -54.76
N LEU A 34 -6.74 -5.93 -53.50
CA LEU A 34 -5.44 -5.55 -52.93
C LEU A 34 -4.28 -6.27 -53.64
N ILE A 35 -4.43 -7.58 -53.90
CA ILE A 35 -3.45 -8.36 -54.67
C ILE A 35 -3.27 -7.79 -56.08
N ASP A 36 -4.36 -7.43 -56.75
CA ASP A 36 -4.33 -6.88 -58.11
C ASP A 36 -3.61 -5.52 -58.14
N LYS A 37 -3.83 -4.67 -57.12
CA LYS A 37 -3.08 -3.42 -56.93
C LYS A 37 -1.58 -3.66 -56.72
N ILE A 38 -1.18 -4.70 -56.00
CA ILE A 38 0.24 -5.08 -55.80
C ILE A 38 0.88 -5.60 -57.10
N ILE A 39 0.13 -6.31 -57.95
CA ILE A 39 0.68 -6.95 -59.15
C ILE A 39 0.72 -5.97 -60.34
N ASN A 40 -0.35 -5.20 -60.52
CA ASN A 40 -0.62 -4.43 -61.74
C ASN A 40 -0.77 -2.92 -61.49
N GLY A 41 -0.83 -2.48 -60.24
CA GLY A 41 -1.00 -1.09 -59.89
C GLY A 41 0.28 -0.27 -60.07
N ASP A 42 0.12 1.06 -60.12
CA ASP A 42 1.23 1.99 -59.97
C ASP A 42 1.76 2.01 -58.52
N ASP A 43 2.84 2.76 -58.27
CA ASP A 43 3.48 2.81 -56.95
C ASP A 43 2.53 3.33 -55.85
N ASN A 44 1.63 4.27 -56.16
CA ASN A 44 0.65 4.78 -55.20
C ASN A 44 -0.40 3.72 -54.86
N GLN A 45 -0.91 3.01 -55.86
CA GLN A 45 -1.87 1.92 -55.67
C GLN A 45 -1.26 0.75 -54.90
N ALA A 46 0.00 0.42 -55.20
CA ALA A 46 0.74 -0.62 -54.49
C ALA A 46 1.03 -0.22 -53.03
N LEU A 47 1.37 1.05 -52.78
CA LEU A 47 1.58 1.59 -51.43
C LEU A 47 0.29 1.52 -50.59
N GLU A 48 -0.83 1.98 -51.13
CA GLU A 48 -2.14 1.90 -50.48
C GLU A 48 -2.47 0.44 -50.14
N ALA A 49 -2.29 -0.47 -51.11
CA ALA A 49 -2.59 -1.88 -50.93
C ALA A 49 -1.71 -2.56 -49.86
N ILE A 50 -0.41 -2.28 -49.83
CA ILE A 50 0.48 -2.91 -48.84
C ILE A 50 0.22 -2.40 -47.43
N ILE A 51 -0.13 -1.11 -47.26
CA ILE A 51 -0.53 -0.56 -45.96
C ILE A 51 -1.77 -1.28 -45.45
N GLU A 52 -2.79 -1.46 -46.30
CA GLU A 52 -4.01 -2.18 -45.91
C GLU A 52 -3.73 -3.65 -45.60
N ILE A 53 -2.91 -4.33 -46.42
CA ILE A 53 -2.47 -5.72 -46.19
C ILE A 53 -1.80 -5.88 -44.81
N ARG A 54 -0.92 -4.95 -44.43
CA ARG A 54 -0.25 -4.95 -43.11
C ARG A 54 -1.24 -4.67 -41.98
N MET A 55 -2.07 -3.64 -42.11
CA MET A 55 -3.09 -3.30 -41.11
C MET A 55 -4.08 -4.43 -40.84
N LYS A 56 -4.36 -5.26 -41.86
CA LYS A 56 -5.27 -6.42 -41.77
C LYS A 56 -4.56 -7.74 -41.46
N ASN A 57 -3.23 -7.74 -41.34
CA ASN A 57 -2.39 -8.92 -41.05
C ASN A 57 -2.64 -10.08 -42.03
N LEU A 58 -2.61 -9.81 -43.34
CA LEU A 58 -2.89 -10.79 -44.40
C LEU A 58 -1.63 -11.57 -44.80
N ASN A 59 -1.12 -12.40 -43.90
CA ASN A 59 0.20 -13.06 -44.03
C ASN A 59 0.31 -13.99 -45.24
N ASP A 60 -0.80 -14.57 -45.70
CA ASP A 60 -0.81 -15.43 -46.89
C ASP A 60 -0.63 -14.65 -48.21
N CYS A 61 -0.63 -13.31 -48.16
CA CYS A 61 -0.17 -12.47 -49.27
C CYS A 61 1.37 -12.40 -49.40
N ALA A 62 2.15 -12.94 -48.45
CA ALA A 62 3.60 -12.75 -48.42
C ALA A 62 4.31 -13.16 -49.71
N GLN A 63 3.91 -14.27 -50.34
CA GLN A 63 4.51 -14.72 -51.60
C GLN A 63 4.23 -13.74 -52.76
N VAL A 64 3.04 -13.14 -52.79
CA VAL A 64 2.67 -12.13 -53.79
C VAL A 64 3.49 -10.86 -53.56
N VAL A 65 3.59 -10.40 -52.32
CA VAL A 65 4.40 -9.23 -51.95
C VAL A 65 5.86 -9.44 -52.36
N PHE A 66 6.45 -10.59 -52.00
CA PHE A 66 7.82 -10.93 -52.37
C PHE A 66 8.05 -10.93 -53.88
N SER A 67 7.15 -11.57 -54.64
CA SER A 67 7.28 -11.71 -56.10
C SER A 67 7.20 -10.36 -56.84
N ASN A 68 6.70 -9.31 -56.19
CA ASN A 68 6.56 -7.96 -56.75
C ASN A 68 7.49 -6.92 -56.08
N LEU A 69 8.31 -7.32 -55.10
CA LEU A 69 9.17 -6.44 -54.30
C LEU A 69 10.04 -5.49 -55.15
N TRP A 70 10.64 -6.01 -56.22
CA TRP A 70 11.60 -5.26 -57.04
C TRP A 70 10.96 -4.48 -58.19
N LYS A 71 9.64 -4.57 -58.36
CA LYS A 71 8.92 -3.86 -59.44
C LYS A 71 8.68 -2.39 -59.13
N HIS A 72 8.53 -2.07 -57.85
CA HIS A 72 8.14 -0.75 -57.38
C HIS A 72 9.33 0.09 -56.95
N ASP A 73 9.08 1.38 -56.78
CA ASP A 73 10.04 2.35 -56.27
C ASP A 73 10.59 1.96 -54.87
N PRO A 74 11.66 2.63 -54.40
CA PRO A 74 12.23 2.36 -53.08
C PRO A 74 11.25 2.53 -51.91
N VAL A 75 10.35 3.51 -51.94
CA VAL A 75 9.44 3.78 -50.82
C VAL A 75 8.41 2.66 -50.66
N VAL A 76 7.82 2.21 -51.77
CA VAL A 76 6.93 1.05 -51.80
C VAL A 76 7.69 -0.21 -51.40
N ARG A 77 8.92 -0.39 -51.90
CA ARG A 77 9.76 -1.55 -51.58
C ARG A 77 10.08 -1.64 -50.09
N LEU A 78 10.31 -0.51 -49.41
CA LEU A 78 10.50 -0.47 -47.96
C LEU A 78 9.26 -1.00 -47.22
N ASN A 79 8.06 -0.60 -47.65
CA ASN A 79 6.81 -1.09 -47.05
C ASN A 79 6.58 -2.58 -47.33
N PHE A 80 6.95 -3.07 -48.51
CA PHE A 80 6.92 -4.49 -48.83
C PHE A 80 7.91 -5.27 -47.96
N LEU A 81 9.14 -4.78 -47.78
CA LEU A 81 10.12 -5.41 -46.89
C LEU A 81 9.60 -5.48 -45.45
N LYS A 82 9.02 -4.40 -44.91
CA LYS A 82 8.41 -4.37 -43.58
C LYS A 82 7.26 -5.37 -43.46
N ALA A 83 6.40 -5.49 -44.48
CA ALA A 83 5.34 -6.49 -44.53
C ALA A 83 5.91 -7.92 -44.52
N LEU A 84 6.94 -8.20 -45.31
CA LEU A 84 7.59 -9.52 -45.36
C LEU A 84 8.24 -9.88 -44.02
N TYR A 85 8.82 -8.91 -43.32
CA TYR A 85 9.30 -9.10 -41.95
C TYR A 85 8.16 -9.45 -40.98
N GLU A 86 7.06 -8.68 -41.00
CA GLU A 86 5.88 -8.91 -40.16
C GLU A 86 5.20 -10.26 -40.44
N PHE A 87 5.26 -10.73 -41.69
CA PHE A 87 4.72 -12.02 -42.12
C PHE A 87 5.69 -13.18 -41.95
N GLU A 88 6.84 -12.96 -41.29
CA GLU A 88 7.87 -13.97 -41.03
C GLU A 88 8.35 -14.66 -42.32
N TYR A 89 8.45 -13.90 -43.42
CA TYR A 89 8.88 -14.45 -44.70
C TYR A 89 10.32 -14.99 -44.60
N PRO A 90 10.61 -16.20 -45.13
CA PRO A 90 11.96 -16.75 -45.13
C PRO A 90 12.96 -15.81 -45.81
N ASP A 91 14.22 -15.84 -45.37
CA ASP A 91 15.32 -15.10 -46.00
C ASP A 91 15.22 -13.57 -45.94
N ILE A 92 14.36 -13.02 -45.05
CA ILE A 92 14.17 -11.58 -44.86
C ILE A 92 15.47 -10.81 -44.57
N HIS A 93 16.43 -11.44 -43.89
CA HIS A 93 17.75 -10.87 -43.61
C HIS A 93 18.53 -10.54 -44.89
N ASN A 94 18.67 -11.51 -45.80
CA ASN A 94 19.36 -11.31 -47.07
C ASN A 94 18.59 -10.34 -47.98
N LEU A 95 17.26 -10.32 -47.92
CA LEU A 95 16.44 -9.35 -48.66
C LEU A 95 16.68 -7.91 -48.21
N ALA A 96 16.78 -7.67 -46.91
CA ALA A 96 17.11 -6.35 -46.38
C ALA A 96 18.50 -5.88 -46.84
N LEU A 97 19.51 -6.76 -46.79
CA LEU A 97 20.86 -6.45 -47.28
C LEU A 97 20.89 -6.17 -48.79
N ALA A 98 20.24 -7.02 -49.59
CA ALA A 98 20.12 -6.83 -51.03
C ALA A 98 19.42 -5.51 -51.37
N TYR A 99 18.43 -5.12 -50.56
CA TYR A 99 17.73 -3.86 -50.77
C TYR A 99 18.66 -2.66 -50.53
N ILE A 100 19.40 -2.65 -49.41
CA ILE A 100 20.41 -1.61 -49.13
C ILE A 100 21.40 -1.44 -50.28
N ASP A 101 21.89 -2.54 -50.85
CA ASP A 101 22.87 -2.50 -51.94
C ASP A 101 22.27 -1.99 -53.26
N SER A 102 20.98 -2.27 -53.51
CA SER A 102 20.29 -1.84 -54.73
C SER A 102 20.12 -0.32 -54.84
N LEU A 103 20.04 0.40 -53.71
CA LEU A 103 19.73 1.84 -53.67
C LEU A 103 20.76 2.71 -54.40
N ARG A 104 22.03 2.28 -54.49
CA ARG A 104 23.12 3.03 -55.14
C ARG A 104 22.88 3.33 -56.63
N HIS A 105 21.95 2.60 -57.25
CA HIS A 105 21.65 2.69 -58.68
C HIS A 105 20.34 3.43 -58.96
N TYR A 106 19.62 3.88 -57.91
CA TYR A 106 18.37 4.60 -58.04
C TYR A 106 18.62 6.09 -58.32
N LYS A 107 17.79 6.68 -59.19
CA LYS A 107 17.86 8.11 -59.50
C LYS A 107 16.83 8.84 -58.66
N TYR A 108 17.30 9.54 -57.64
CA TYR A 108 16.47 10.33 -56.74
C TYR A 108 16.13 11.68 -57.36
N SER A 109 14.87 12.08 -57.24
CA SER A 109 14.42 13.46 -57.42
C SER A 109 14.73 14.30 -56.17
N GLU A 110 14.64 15.64 -56.26
CA GLU A 110 14.82 16.52 -55.09
C GLU A 110 13.70 16.37 -54.05
N GLU A 111 12.55 15.84 -54.44
CA GLU A 111 11.39 15.60 -53.56
C GLU A 111 11.40 14.19 -52.95
N ASP A 112 12.33 13.32 -53.37
CA ASP A 112 12.41 11.94 -52.89
C ASP A 112 13.08 11.85 -51.52
N ILE A 113 12.68 10.82 -50.75
CA ILE A 113 13.41 10.41 -49.54
C ILE A 113 14.87 10.10 -49.92
N SER A 114 15.81 10.66 -49.16
CA SER A 114 17.24 10.51 -49.46
C SER A 114 17.69 9.05 -49.39
N GLU A 115 18.72 8.69 -50.17
CA GLU A 115 19.33 7.36 -50.11
C GLU A 115 19.74 6.99 -48.68
N THR A 116 20.30 7.93 -47.92
CA THR A 116 20.78 7.71 -46.56
C THR A 116 19.62 7.43 -45.59
N GLU A 117 18.54 8.19 -45.71
CA GLU A 117 17.32 8.01 -44.89
C GLU A 117 16.64 6.67 -45.19
N LEU A 118 16.52 6.28 -46.47
CA LEU A 118 16.00 4.97 -46.84
C LEU A 118 16.87 3.84 -46.28
N LYS A 119 18.20 3.96 -46.38
CA LYS A 119 19.11 2.98 -45.76
C LYS A 119 18.92 2.90 -44.25
N SER A 120 18.79 4.04 -43.57
CA SER A 120 18.50 4.06 -42.13
C SER A 120 17.20 3.29 -41.83
N SER A 121 16.12 3.60 -42.56
CA SER A 121 14.80 2.98 -42.38
C SER A 121 14.80 1.47 -42.65
N ILE A 122 15.60 0.99 -43.62
CA ILE A 122 15.76 -0.45 -43.87
C ILE A 122 16.44 -1.16 -42.69
N ASN A 123 17.36 -0.49 -42.00
CA ASN A 123 18.05 -1.07 -40.83
C ASN A 123 17.11 -1.37 -39.66
N THR A 124 15.91 -0.79 -39.62
CA THR A 124 14.86 -1.20 -38.66
C THR A 124 14.56 -2.70 -38.77
N VAL A 125 14.52 -3.25 -39.98
CA VAL A 125 14.32 -4.70 -40.20
C VAL A 125 15.54 -5.49 -39.72
N LEU A 126 16.76 -5.02 -40.01
CA LEU A 126 17.99 -5.71 -39.58
C LEU A 126 18.16 -5.72 -38.06
N PHE A 127 17.91 -4.59 -37.38
CA PHE A 127 18.01 -4.50 -35.92
C PHE A 127 16.96 -5.38 -35.23
N ASN A 128 15.76 -5.48 -35.80
CA ASN A 128 14.73 -6.39 -35.33
C ASN A 128 15.13 -7.87 -35.45
N LEU A 129 15.97 -8.20 -36.43
CA LEU A 129 16.59 -9.51 -36.59
C LEU A 129 17.87 -9.69 -35.74
N ASN A 130 18.16 -8.75 -34.83
CA ASN A 130 19.38 -8.66 -34.02
C ASN A 130 20.68 -8.51 -34.83
N ASP A 131 20.60 -8.04 -36.08
CA ASP A 131 21.78 -7.69 -36.88
C ASP A 131 22.09 -6.20 -36.76
N PHE A 132 23.10 -5.89 -35.95
CA PHE A 132 23.61 -4.53 -35.72
C PHE A 132 24.86 -4.20 -36.55
N SER A 133 25.15 -4.95 -37.63
CA SER A 133 26.32 -4.73 -38.49
C SER A 133 26.38 -3.33 -39.11
N LYS A 134 25.25 -2.63 -39.19
CA LYS A 134 25.12 -1.26 -39.69
C LYS A 134 24.94 -0.21 -38.59
N LYS A 135 25.16 -0.54 -37.32
CA LYS A 135 25.02 0.37 -36.17
C LYS A 135 25.67 1.72 -36.41
N GLN A 136 26.95 1.74 -36.79
CA GLN A 136 27.69 2.99 -36.95
C GLN A 136 27.10 3.87 -38.06
N PHE A 137 26.67 3.27 -39.17
CA PHE A 137 26.03 4.01 -40.26
C PHE A 137 24.73 4.68 -39.80
N VAL A 138 23.86 3.94 -39.10
CA VAL A 138 22.61 4.47 -38.55
C VAL A 138 22.91 5.60 -37.55
N PHE A 139 23.90 5.38 -36.69
CA PHE A 139 24.26 6.35 -35.66
C PHE A 139 24.80 7.66 -36.25
N ASP A 140 25.70 7.58 -37.22
CA ASP A 140 26.27 8.74 -37.92
C ASP A 140 25.17 9.52 -38.65
N TYR A 141 24.23 8.83 -39.31
CA TYR A 141 23.09 9.46 -39.96
C TYR A 141 22.20 10.21 -38.95
N ILE A 142 21.75 9.55 -37.89
CA ILE A 142 20.86 10.14 -36.88
C ILE A 142 21.50 11.37 -36.22
N GLN A 143 22.81 11.35 -35.98
CA GLN A 143 23.53 12.51 -35.46
C GLN A 143 23.47 13.72 -36.40
N THR A 144 23.46 13.51 -37.72
CA THR A 144 23.44 14.62 -38.70
C THR A 144 22.08 15.29 -38.81
N ILE A 145 21.00 14.58 -38.48
CA ILE A 145 19.62 15.08 -38.61
C ILE A 145 19.01 15.52 -37.27
N SER A 146 19.62 15.21 -36.13
CA SER A 146 19.12 15.68 -34.81
C SER A 146 19.07 17.21 -34.76
N PRO A 147 17.96 17.84 -34.29
CA PRO A 147 16.84 17.25 -33.56
C PRO A 147 15.66 16.77 -34.41
N ASP A 148 15.72 16.85 -35.75
CA ASP A 148 14.61 16.57 -36.68
C ASP A 148 14.45 15.06 -36.94
N LEU A 149 14.37 14.29 -35.86
CA LEU A 149 14.23 12.84 -35.90
C LEU A 149 12.78 12.45 -36.17
N ASN A 150 12.58 11.35 -36.89
CA ASN A 150 11.27 10.70 -36.95
C ASN A 150 11.14 9.57 -35.91
N ARG A 151 9.97 8.92 -35.86
CA ARG A 151 9.70 7.83 -34.91
C ARG A 151 10.61 6.61 -35.11
N GLU A 152 10.98 6.30 -36.36
CA GLU A 152 11.86 5.17 -36.67
C GLU A 152 13.30 5.45 -36.23
N ASP A 153 13.78 6.68 -36.34
CA ASP A 153 15.10 7.06 -35.84
C ASP A 153 15.21 6.89 -34.33
N ILE A 154 14.20 7.35 -33.57
CA ILE A 154 14.16 7.16 -32.11
C ILE A 154 14.09 5.66 -31.76
N TYR A 155 13.30 4.88 -32.50
CA TYR A 155 13.22 3.43 -32.32
C TYR A 155 14.58 2.74 -32.55
N LEU A 156 15.31 3.15 -33.59
CA LEU A 156 16.65 2.63 -33.87
C LEU A 156 17.63 3.00 -32.74
N LEU A 157 17.59 4.23 -32.22
CA LEU A 157 18.39 4.64 -31.07
C LEU A 157 18.09 3.80 -29.83
N GLU A 158 16.81 3.54 -29.54
CA GLU A 158 16.37 2.69 -28.44
C GLU A 158 16.91 1.26 -28.59
N LYS A 159 16.81 0.67 -29.79
CA LYS A 159 17.38 -0.66 -30.08
C LYS A 159 18.90 -0.70 -29.88
N ILE A 160 19.61 0.35 -30.29
CA ILE A 160 21.06 0.45 -30.04
C ILE A 160 21.33 0.55 -28.55
N LEU A 161 20.58 1.38 -27.82
CA LEU A 161 20.74 1.57 -26.37
C LEU A 161 20.57 0.26 -25.59
N GLU A 162 19.57 -0.55 -25.95
CA GLU A 162 19.31 -1.86 -25.35
C GLU A 162 20.47 -2.85 -25.52
N HIS A 163 21.17 -2.81 -26.67
CA HIS A 163 22.20 -3.79 -27.02
C HIS A 163 23.64 -3.30 -26.80
N TYR A 164 23.85 -1.98 -26.80
CA TYR A 164 25.15 -1.33 -26.68
C TYR A 164 25.14 -0.23 -25.60
N PRO A 165 25.16 -0.59 -24.31
CA PRO A 165 25.17 0.38 -23.21
C PRO A 165 26.35 1.36 -23.23
N SER A 166 27.44 1.03 -23.94
CA SER A 166 28.59 1.93 -24.13
C SER A 166 28.23 3.23 -24.86
N ASP A 167 27.15 3.22 -25.66
CA ASP A 167 26.72 4.36 -26.47
C ASP A 167 25.70 5.24 -25.72
N SER A 168 25.36 4.87 -24.48
CA SER A 168 24.27 5.45 -23.69
C SER A 168 24.36 6.96 -23.53
N GLU A 169 25.52 7.51 -23.17
CA GLU A 169 25.67 8.96 -22.96
C GLU A 169 25.45 9.78 -24.23
N ILE A 170 25.88 9.26 -25.38
CA ILE A 170 25.70 9.94 -26.66
C ILE A 170 24.24 9.85 -27.08
N ILE A 171 23.61 8.67 -26.98
CA ILE A 171 22.18 8.49 -27.26
C ILE A 171 21.32 9.39 -26.38
N LYS A 172 21.61 9.44 -25.08
CA LYS A 172 20.94 10.33 -24.13
C LYS A 172 21.03 11.79 -24.56
N THR A 173 22.21 12.24 -25.01
CA THR A 173 22.41 13.61 -25.50
C THR A 173 21.57 13.90 -26.74
N ILE A 174 21.54 12.99 -27.72
CA ILE A 174 20.73 13.12 -28.94
C ILE A 174 19.25 13.20 -28.59
N LEU A 175 18.75 12.30 -27.73
CA LEU A 175 17.35 12.27 -27.32
C LEU A 175 16.97 13.50 -26.50
N ILE A 176 17.84 14.03 -25.64
CA ILE A 176 17.57 15.28 -24.92
C ILE A 176 17.47 16.45 -25.90
N ASN A 177 18.38 16.55 -26.87
CA ASN A 177 18.33 17.58 -27.90
C ASN A 177 17.02 17.50 -28.70
N THR A 178 16.64 16.29 -29.09
CA THR A 178 15.40 16.00 -29.82
C THR A 178 14.16 16.36 -29.00
N ALA A 179 14.11 15.95 -27.73
CA ALA A 179 13.00 16.24 -26.82
C ALA A 179 12.81 17.74 -26.59
N CYS A 180 13.90 18.52 -26.55
CA CYS A 180 13.86 19.96 -26.30
C CYS A 180 13.61 20.81 -27.55
N ASN A 181 14.10 20.37 -28.72
CA ASN A 181 14.24 21.24 -29.88
C ASN A 181 13.55 20.75 -31.16
N SER A 182 12.97 19.55 -31.18
CA SER A 182 12.20 19.09 -32.36
C SER A 182 10.98 19.98 -32.60
N ASP A 183 10.74 20.35 -33.85
CA ASP A 183 9.53 21.07 -34.27
C ASP A 183 8.27 20.19 -34.14
N ASP A 184 8.41 18.87 -34.29
CA ASP A 184 7.31 17.92 -34.08
C ASP A 184 7.12 17.60 -32.60
N HIS A 185 5.95 17.97 -32.07
CA HIS A 185 5.54 17.74 -30.69
C HIS A 185 5.40 16.25 -30.31
N LEU A 186 5.00 15.38 -31.24
CA LEU A 186 4.92 13.94 -30.99
C LEU A 186 6.31 13.35 -30.84
N ILE A 187 7.28 13.83 -31.64
CA ILE A 187 8.68 13.42 -31.53
C ILE A 187 9.28 13.89 -30.21
N ARG A 188 8.97 15.12 -29.75
CA ARG A 188 9.39 15.58 -28.42
C ARG A 188 8.89 14.66 -27.31
N TRP A 189 7.61 14.29 -27.36
CA TRP A 189 7.00 13.34 -26.43
C TRP A 189 7.68 11.96 -26.45
N ILE A 190 7.85 11.37 -27.63
CA ILE A 190 8.46 10.04 -27.78
C ILE A 190 9.90 10.05 -27.25
N ALA A 191 10.68 11.09 -27.57
CA ALA A 191 12.06 11.21 -27.11
C ALA A 191 12.16 11.30 -25.58
N ILE A 192 11.31 12.09 -24.91
CA ILE A 192 11.31 12.17 -23.45
C ILE A 192 10.78 10.88 -22.78
N SER A 193 9.84 10.18 -23.41
CA SER A 193 9.36 8.87 -22.93
C SER A 193 10.48 7.84 -22.93
N VAL A 194 11.20 7.69 -24.05
CA VAL A 194 12.36 6.76 -24.13
C VAL A 194 13.44 7.14 -23.12
N LEU A 195 13.71 8.43 -22.95
CA LEU A 195 14.63 8.90 -21.91
C LEU A 195 14.20 8.49 -20.51
N ASP A 196 12.91 8.63 -20.19
CA ASP A 196 12.37 8.28 -18.88
C ASP A 196 12.38 6.76 -18.65
N ASP A 197 12.04 5.96 -19.64
CA ASP A 197 12.04 4.49 -19.57
C ASP A 197 13.44 3.93 -19.26
N HIS A 198 14.49 4.56 -19.80
CA HIS A 198 15.88 4.09 -19.63
C HIS A 198 16.64 4.77 -18.48
N TYR A 199 16.34 6.04 -18.16
CA TYR A 199 17.14 6.83 -17.21
C TYR A 199 16.36 7.28 -15.97
N GLY A 200 15.03 7.20 -15.98
CA GLY A 200 14.14 7.54 -14.87
C GLY A 200 14.44 8.88 -14.24
N GLN A 201 14.72 8.89 -12.93
CA GLN A 201 14.90 10.13 -12.17
C GLN A 201 16.02 11.04 -12.72
N GLN A 202 17.00 10.50 -13.44
CA GLN A 202 18.09 11.29 -14.01
C GLN A 202 17.61 12.32 -15.06
N VAL A 203 16.46 12.09 -15.69
CA VAL A 203 15.90 12.99 -16.70
C VAL A 203 14.75 13.84 -16.16
N LEU A 204 14.44 13.74 -14.87
CA LEU A 204 13.34 14.48 -14.23
C LEU A 204 13.46 16.00 -14.40
N SER A 205 14.67 16.56 -14.34
CA SER A 205 14.87 17.99 -14.58
C SER A 205 14.54 18.41 -16.02
N VAL A 206 14.86 17.55 -17.00
CA VAL A 206 14.54 17.77 -18.41
C VAL A 206 13.03 17.64 -18.62
N ALA A 207 12.40 16.61 -18.06
CA ALA A 207 10.95 16.43 -18.11
C ALA A 207 10.20 17.64 -17.51
N MET A 208 10.65 18.14 -16.35
CA MET A 208 10.07 19.36 -15.74
C MET A 208 10.27 20.61 -16.62
N GLN A 209 11.43 20.75 -17.27
CA GLN A 209 11.67 21.86 -18.20
C GLN A 209 10.72 21.80 -19.41
N LEU A 210 10.49 20.62 -19.97
CA LEU A 210 9.58 20.40 -21.09
C LEU A 210 8.12 20.63 -20.66
N ALA A 211 7.71 20.05 -19.55
CA ALA A 211 6.38 20.25 -18.95
C ALA A 211 6.06 21.73 -18.67
N ALA A 212 7.07 22.58 -18.43
CA ALA A 212 6.86 24.01 -18.24
C ALA A 212 6.77 24.83 -19.53
N ASN A 213 7.45 24.38 -20.60
CA ASN A 213 7.74 25.24 -21.76
C ASN A 213 7.25 24.69 -23.10
N ASP A 214 6.76 23.44 -23.17
CA ASP A 214 6.28 22.88 -24.42
C ASP A 214 5.12 23.70 -24.97
N THR A 215 5.17 23.98 -26.27
CA THR A 215 4.20 24.81 -26.98
C THR A 215 2.82 24.14 -27.11
N VAL A 216 2.75 22.82 -26.94
CA VAL A 216 1.51 22.03 -27.02
C VAL A 216 1.04 21.66 -25.62
N ASP A 217 -0.15 22.15 -25.27
CA ASP A 217 -0.76 21.94 -23.94
C ASP A 217 -0.86 20.45 -23.57
N THR A 218 -1.30 19.62 -24.52
CA THR A 218 -1.43 18.17 -24.33
C THR A 218 -0.09 17.50 -24.01
N ASN A 219 1.02 17.95 -24.62
CA ASN A 219 2.33 17.39 -24.35
C ASN A 219 2.79 17.74 -22.92
N ARG A 220 2.60 19.01 -22.50
CA ARG A 220 2.86 19.40 -21.10
C ARG A 220 2.08 18.53 -20.13
N GLY A 221 0.79 18.31 -20.38
CA GLY A 221 -0.09 17.47 -19.57
C GLY A 221 0.42 16.05 -19.44
N LEU A 222 0.72 15.40 -20.56
CA LEU A 222 1.24 14.03 -20.61
C LEU A 222 2.57 13.89 -19.84
N ILE A 223 3.52 14.83 -20.03
CA ILE A 223 4.80 14.80 -19.31
C ILE A 223 4.57 14.97 -17.80
N ILE A 224 3.61 15.80 -17.40
CA ILE A 224 3.26 15.98 -15.98
C ILE A 224 2.63 14.71 -15.41
N GLU A 225 1.66 14.13 -16.11
CA GLU A 225 0.91 12.95 -15.66
C GLU A 225 1.81 11.71 -15.58
N GLU A 226 2.49 11.41 -16.69
CA GLU A 226 3.17 10.14 -16.87
C GLU A 226 4.56 10.14 -16.24
N ILE A 227 5.28 11.27 -16.25
CA ILE A 227 6.69 11.32 -15.85
C ILE A 227 6.86 12.06 -14.53
N VAL A 228 6.59 13.36 -14.51
CA VAL A 228 6.87 14.22 -13.35
C VAL A 228 6.05 13.79 -12.14
N GLY A 229 4.79 13.46 -12.37
CA GLY A 229 3.81 13.06 -11.36
C GLY A 229 4.15 11.77 -10.63
N ARG A 230 5.08 10.93 -11.11
CA ARG A 230 5.45 9.69 -10.41
C ARG A 230 6.35 9.93 -9.20
N TYR A 231 6.93 11.12 -9.08
CA TYR A 231 7.93 11.43 -8.05
C TYR A 231 7.35 12.31 -6.93
N ASN A 232 7.27 11.75 -5.72
CA ASN A 232 6.82 12.47 -4.53
C ASN A 232 8.01 13.06 -3.76
N ASN A 233 8.42 14.28 -4.10
CA ASN A 233 9.48 15.02 -3.41
C ASN A 233 9.28 16.54 -3.48
N SER A 234 10.02 17.30 -2.66
CA SER A 234 9.85 18.75 -2.54
C SER A 234 10.14 19.53 -3.83
N THR A 235 11.05 19.04 -4.69
CA THR A 235 11.38 19.69 -5.96
C THR A 235 10.21 19.59 -6.93
N VAL A 236 9.60 18.41 -7.03
CA VAL A 236 8.41 18.18 -7.86
C VAL A 236 7.21 18.93 -7.29
N HIS A 237 7.02 18.93 -5.97
CA HIS A 237 5.97 19.73 -5.32
C HIS A 237 6.07 21.21 -5.71
N SER A 238 7.25 21.81 -5.53
CA SER A 238 7.49 23.22 -5.86
C SER A 238 7.26 23.51 -7.34
N PHE A 239 7.64 22.58 -8.22
CA PHE A 239 7.39 22.70 -9.65
C PHE A 239 5.90 22.68 -9.97
N LEU A 240 5.16 21.70 -9.47
CA LEU A 240 3.72 21.57 -9.72
C LEU A 240 2.95 22.77 -9.18
N SER A 241 3.27 23.25 -7.97
CA SER A 241 2.64 24.47 -7.43
C SER A 241 2.91 25.70 -8.31
N THR A 242 4.12 25.82 -8.84
CA THR A 242 4.48 26.93 -9.75
C THR A 242 3.76 26.78 -11.09
N GLN A 243 3.78 25.57 -11.67
CA GLN A 243 3.15 25.28 -12.96
C GLN A 243 1.64 25.48 -12.91
N LEU A 244 0.98 25.08 -11.82
CA LEU A 244 -0.45 25.27 -11.61
C LEU A 244 -0.86 26.75 -11.77
N SER A 245 -0.04 27.68 -11.29
CA SER A 245 -0.32 29.13 -11.38
C SER A 245 -0.09 29.74 -12.77
N ARG A 246 0.63 29.04 -13.65
CA ARG A 246 0.96 29.48 -15.01
C ARG A 246 0.11 28.80 -16.08
N GLU A 247 -0.40 27.61 -15.78
CA GLU A 247 -1.15 26.79 -16.71
C GLU A 247 -2.53 27.39 -17.01
N THR A 248 -2.95 27.28 -18.26
CA THR A 248 -4.23 27.82 -18.76
C THR A 248 -5.14 26.72 -19.29
N PHE A 249 -4.57 25.57 -19.67
CA PHE A 249 -5.35 24.46 -20.19
C PHE A 249 -6.01 23.67 -19.07
N GLY A 250 -7.35 23.59 -19.11
CA GLY A 250 -8.15 23.04 -18.01
C GLY A 250 -7.82 21.59 -17.65
N GLN A 251 -7.49 20.76 -18.64
CA GLN A 251 -7.08 19.38 -18.40
C GLN A 251 -5.80 19.31 -17.58
N ASN A 252 -4.77 20.09 -17.95
CA ASN A 252 -3.49 20.11 -17.25
C ASN A 252 -3.65 20.64 -15.81
N ILE A 253 -4.49 21.67 -15.62
CA ILE A 253 -4.82 22.20 -14.28
C ILE A 253 -5.42 21.09 -13.42
N ASN A 254 -6.34 20.29 -13.97
CA ASN A 254 -6.92 19.15 -13.27
C ASN A 254 -5.85 18.11 -12.91
N THR A 255 -5.04 17.67 -13.88
CA THR A 255 -3.95 16.70 -13.66
C THR A 255 -3.00 17.17 -12.56
N ILE A 256 -2.55 18.43 -12.61
CA ILE A 256 -1.67 19.00 -11.58
C ILE A 256 -2.37 19.02 -10.21
N SER A 257 -3.65 19.39 -10.17
CA SER A 257 -4.45 19.44 -8.93
C SER A 257 -4.60 18.06 -8.30
N GLU A 258 -4.83 17.02 -9.10
CA GLU A 258 -4.92 15.63 -8.66
C GLU A 258 -3.60 15.13 -8.07
N ILE A 259 -2.48 15.40 -8.74
CA ILE A 259 -1.16 15.01 -8.24
C ILE A 259 -0.87 15.74 -6.92
N LEU A 260 -1.16 17.04 -6.86
CA LEU A 260 -0.99 17.82 -5.64
C LEU A 260 -1.79 17.23 -4.47
N PHE A 261 -3.06 16.86 -4.69
CA PHE A 261 -3.94 16.36 -3.62
C PHE A 261 -3.74 14.90 -3.27
N SER A 262 -3.21 14.08 -4.19
CA SER A 262 -2.92 12.67 -3.92
C SER A 262 -1.57 12.47 -3.22
N GLN A 263 -0.61 13.38 -3.41
CA GLN A 263 0.76 13.21 -2.90
C GLN A 263 1.14 14.16 -1.78
N TYR A 264 0.65 15.39 -1.79
CA TYR A 264 1.10 16.45 -0.87
C TYR A 264 -0.04 16.99 -0.01
N GLY A 265 -1.12 17.48 -0.65
CA GLY A 265 -2.38 17.86 -0.02
C GLY A 265 -2.21 18.85 1.12
N THR A 266 -1.34 19.86 0.97
CA THR A 266 -1.13 20.87 2.00
C THR A 266 -2.24 21.93 1.98
N PRO A 267 -2.43 22.71 3.06
CA PRO A 267 -3.32 23.88 3.04
C PRO A 267 -3.03 24.86 1.91
N THR A 268 -1.76 24.99 1.53
CA THR A 268 -1.34 25.86 0.42
C THR A 268 -1.78 25.28 -0.93
N ASP A 269 -1.63 23.97 -1.15
CA ASP A 269 -2.10 23.32 -2.38
C ASP A 269 -3.62 23.47 -2.53
N TYR A 270 -4.35 23.22 -1.45
CA TYR A 270 -5.81 23.35 -1.44
C TYR A 270 -6.26 24.78 -1.75
N LEU A 271 -5.61 25.79 -1.15
CA LEU A 271 -5.93 27.19 -1.45
C LEU A 271 -5.64 27.54 -2.91
N SER A 272 -4.50 27.09 -3.46
CA SER A 272 -4.12 27.35 -4.85
C SER A 272 -5.15 26.77 -5.82
N VAL A 273 -5.51 25.50 -5.67
CA VAL A 273 -6.52 24.84 -6.49
C VAL A 273 -7.89 25.50 -6.33
N LYS A 274 -8.28 25.84 -5.09
CA LYS A 274 -9.54 26.55 -4.81
C LYS A 274 -9.63 27.92 -5.49
N ASN A 275 -8.53 28.65 -5.57
CA ASN A 275 -8.48 29.96 -6.22
C ASN A 275 -8.51 29.87 -7.75
N ILE A 276 -7.98 28.79 -8.33
CA ILE A 276 -7.98 28.55 -9.79
C ILE A 276 -9.31 27.98 -10.27
N GLN A 277 -9.97 27.13 -9.47
CA GLN A 277 -11.26 26.55 -9.82
C GLN A 277 -12.27 27.54 -10.44
N PRO A 278 -12.52 28.75 -9.89
CA PRO A 278 -13.47 29.68 -10.49
C PRO A 278 -13.02 30.30 -11.81
N THR A 279 -11.71 30.33 -12.11
CA THR A 279 -11.13 30.94 -13.33
C THR A 279 -11.21 30.02 -14.54
N LEU A 280 -11.48 28.72 -14.34
CA LEU A 280 -11.65 27.76 -15.42
C LEU A 280 -12.86 28.10 -16.30
N ASN A 281 -12.63 28.14 -17.61
CA ASN A 281 -13.66 28.33 -18.63
C ASN A 281 -14.44 27.03 -18.91
N ASP A 282 -13.76 25.88 -18.86
CA ASP A 282 -14.36 24.57 -19.12
C ASP A 282 -15.25 24.14 -17.95
N THR A 283 -16.54 23.92 -18.22
CA THR A 283 -17.53 23.56 -17.19
C THR A 283 -17.30 22.17 -16.63
N LEU A 284 -16.79 21.23 -17.42
CA LEU A 284 -16.48 19.86 -16.99
C LEU A 284 -15.37 19.89 -15.93
N TYR A 285 -14.22 20.48 -16.27
CA TYR A 285 -13.07 20.55 -15.38
C TYR A 285 -13.36 21.39 -14.14
N LYS A 286 -14.08 22.51 -14.31
CA LYS A 286 -14.55 23.35 -13.20
C LYS A 286 -15.42 22.59 -12.21
N SER A 287 -16.34 21.76 -12.70
CA SER A 287 -17.24 20.95 -11.86
C SER A 287 -16.48 19.81 -11.19
N TYR A 288 -15.56 19.18 -11.92
CA TYR A 288 -14.69 18.13 -11.40
C TYR A 288 -13.84 18.61 -10.22
N ILE A 289 -13.09 19.70 -10.37
CA ILE A 289 -12.28 20.24 -9.27
C ILE A 289 -13.15 20.54 -8.06
N LYS A 290 -14.32 21.16 -8.26
CA LYS A 290 -15.19 21.52 -7.15
C LYS A 290 -15.68 20.29 -6.40
N ILE A 291 -16.30 19.35 -7.10
CA ILE A 291 -17.03 18.24 -6.49
C ILE A 291 -16.05 17.17 -6.01
N VAL A 292 -15.14 16.75 -6.89
CA VAL A 292 -14.27 15.58 -6.64
C VAL A 292 -13.05 15.97 -5.83
N LEU A 293 -12.41 17.10 -6.16
CA LEU A 293 -11.15 17.47 -5.53
C LEU A 293 -11.34 18.38 -4.31
N LEU A 294 -12.26 19.34 -4.33
CA LEU A 294 -12.39 20.29 -3.22
C LEU A 294 -13.37 19.80 -2.17
N ASP A 295 -14.62 19.51 -2.53
CA ASP A 295 -15.70 19.24 -1.56
C ASP A 295 -15.39 18.03 -0.67
N ASP A 296 -14.94 16.92 -1.27
CA ASP A 296 -14.64 15.67 -0.56
C ASP A 296 -13.23 15.59 0.06
N PHE A 297 -12.39 16.61 -0.14
CA PHE A 297 -11.01 16.56 0.34
C PHE A 297 -10.89 16.66 1.86
N HIS A 298 -9.94 15.91 2.38
CA HIS A 298 -9.40 16.04 3.73
C HIS A 298 -7.89 15.79 3.72
N ALA A 299 -7.21 16.17 4.81
CA ALA A 299 -5.78 15.96 4.93
C ALA A 299 -5.35 14.52 4.62
N ILE A 300 -4.28 14.37 3.83
CA ILE A 300 -3.72 13.08 3.44
C ILE A 300 -3.17 12.36 4.67
N GLN A 301 -3.41 11.06 4.76
CA GLN A 301 -2.79 10.23 5.79
C GLN A 301 -1.28 10.12 5.52
N PRO A 302 -0.41 10.48 6.48
CA PRO A 302 1.02 10.32 6.29
C PRO A 302 1.42 8.87 6.08
N GLY A 303 2.52 8.62 5.37
CA GLY A 303 3.08 7.29 5.17
C GLY A 303 3.22 6.50 6.48
N SER A 304 3.17 5.17 6.41
CA SER A 304 3.22 4.30 7.59
C SER A 304 4.47 4.48 8.44
N ASN A 305 5.57 4.94 7.83
CA ASN A 305 6.86 5.15 8.48
C ASN A 305 7.09 6.59 8.95
N THR A 306 6.12 7.49 8.77
CA THR A 306 6.26 8.89 9.23
C THR A 306 6.25 8.93 10.75
N ALA A 307 7.34 9.43 11.34
CA ALA A 307 7.48 9.54 12.78
C ALA A 307 6.50 10.57 13.37
N VAL A 308 5.98 10.30 14.57
CA VAL A 308 4.96 11.13 15.23
C VAL A 308 5.42 12.58 15.45
N ASN A 309 6.71 12.81 15.72
CA ASN A 309 7.27 14.15 15.83
C ASN A 309 7.15 14.95 14.52
N ILE A 310 7.42 14.34 13.38
CA ILE A 310 7.25 14.95 12.05
C ILE A 310 5.77 15.23 11.79
N MET A 311 4.88 14.34 12.21
CA MET A 311 3.43 14.57 12.12
C MET A 311 3.00 15.76 12.98
N LEU A 312 3.53 15.92 14.19
CA LEU A 312 3.26 17.08 15.05
C LEU A 312 3.76 18.38 14.42
N ASP A 313 4.95 18.37 13.79
CA ASP A 313 5.48 19.53 13.05
C ASP A 313 4.59 19.89 11.86
N THR A 314 4.08 18.89 11.14
CA THR A 314 3.15 19.10 10.04
C THR A 314 1.84 19.71 10.52
N LEU A 315 1.25 19.18 11.61
CA LEU A 315 0.02 19.73 12.17
C LEU A 315 0.22 21.18 12.67
N ASN A 316 1.37 21.48 13.27
CA ASN A 316 1.74 22.84 13.66
C ASN A 316 1.79 23.77 12.43
N SER A 317 2.47 23.35 11.37
CA SER A 317 2.51 24.08 10.09
C SER A 317 1.11 24.30 9.53
N TYR A 318 0.25 23.28 9.56
CA TYR A 318 -1.14 23.40 9.12
C TYR A 318 -1.92 24.41 9.96
N SER A 319 -1.80 24.39 11.29
CA SER A 319 -2.44 25.38 12.17
C SER A 319 -2.02 26.81 11.80
N GLN A 320 -0.72 27.03 11.56
CA GLN A 320 -0.18 28.33 11.16
C GLN A 320 -0.71 28.78 9.78
N LYS A 321 -0.74 27.87 8.80
CA LYS A 321 -1.27 28.16 7.47
C LYS A 321 -2.76 28.46 7.50
N CYS A 322 -3.54 27.67 8.23
CA CYS A 322 -4.98 27.94 8.41
C CYS A 322 -5.23 29.29 9.08
N TYR A 323 -4.39 29.71 10.04
CA TYR A 323 -4.44 31.07 10.58
C TYR A 323 -4.13 32.14 9.52
N ALA A 324 -3.03 31.98 8.79
CA ALA A 324 -2.62 32.93 7.75
C ALA A 324 -3.66 33.09 6.63
N TYR A 325 -4.42 32.03 6.35
CA TYR A 325 -5.51 32.01 5.36
C TYR A 325 -6.87 32.36 5.93
N THR A 326 -6.93 32.87 7.16
CA THR A 326 -8.16 33.25 7.87
C THR A 326 -9.18 32.10 8.01
N TRP A 327 -8.71 30.86 7.97
CA TRP A 327 -9.50 29.64 8.21
C TRP A 327 -9.55 29.24 9.69
N LEU A 328 -8.70 29.84 10.51
CA LEU A 328 -8.64 29.70 11.96
C LEU A 328 -8.86 31.07 12.60
N GLY A 329 -9.43 31.08 13.82
CA GLY A 329 -9.65 32.28 14.62
C GLY A 329 -8.38 33.07 14.98
N ASP A 330 -8.42 33.87 16.05
CA ASP A 330 -7.36 34.83 16.35
C ASP A 330 -6.00 34.20 16.75
N SER A 331 -4.98 35.04 16.90
CA SER A 331 -3.62 34.61 17.29
C SER A 331 -3.57 33.97 18.68
N ASN A 332 -4.50 34.32 19.58
CA ASN A 332 -4.62 33.69 20.89
C ASN A 332 -5.07 32.24 20.75
N PHE A 333 -6.08 31.99 19.89
CA PHE A 333 -6.55 30.64 19.63
C PHE A 333 -5.49 29.79 18.94
N LEU A 334 -4.78 30.34 17.95
CA LEU A 334 -3.61 29.67 17.35
C LEU A 334 -2.58 29.31 18.44
N SER A 335 -2.21 30.26 19.29
CA SER A 335 -1.20 30.03 20.34
C SER A 335 -1.60 28.90 21.28
N GLN A 336 -2.87 28.84 21.69
CA GLN A 336 -3.39 27.74 22.52
C GLN A 336 -3.24 26.38 21.83
N LEU A 337 -3.53 26.29 20.53
CA LEU A 337 -3.39 25.06 19.76
C LEU A 337 -1.93 24.65 19.63
N LEU A 338 -1.02 25.60 19.35
CA LEU A 338 0.41 25.31 19.23
C LEU A 338 1.02 24.85 20.56
N THR A 339 0.62 25.46 21.69
CA THR A 339 1.02 25.00 23.03
C THR A 339 0.63 23.55 23.27
N LEU A 340 -0.57 23.11 22.85
CA LEU A 340 -0.97 21.71 23.00
C LEU A 340 -0.07 20.75 22.20
N LEU A 341 0.39 21.17 21.02
CA LEU A 341 1.31 20.38 20.20
C LEU A 341 2.71 20.30 20.82
N ASP A 342 3.22 21.42 21.35
CA ASP A 342 4.53 21.46 22.02
C ASP A 342 4.53 20.68 23.35
N ASP A 343 3.44 20.77 24.12
CA ASP A 343 3.19 19.91 25.28
C ASP A 343 3.22 18.44 24.87
N THR A 344 2.53 18.09 23.77
CA THR A 344 2.49 16.71 23.25
C THR A 344 3.90 16.20 22.96
N LYS A 345 4.73 16.99 22.26
CA LYS A 345 6.12 16.63 21.96
C LYS A 345 6.92 16.38 23.25
N THR A 346 6.80 17.28 24.23
CA THR A 346 7.50 17.18 25.51
C THR A 346 7.13 15.90 26.25
N ILE A 347 5.83 15.59 26.32
CA ILE A 347 5.32 14.40 27.00
C ILE A 347 5.75 13.10 26.27
N LEU A 348 5.84 13.12 24.94
CA LEU A 348 6.35 11.98 24.18
C LEU A 348 7.83 11.72 24.43
N ILE A 349 8.64 12.78 24.57
CA ILE A 349 10.07 12.64 24.93
C ILE A 349 10.22 11.98 26.30
N SER A 350 9.29 12.20 27.24
CA SER A 350 9.26 11.50 28.53
C SER A 350 8.68 10.08 28.48
N GLY A 351 8.25 9.59 27.32
CA GLY A 351 7.68 8.24 27.13
C GLY A 351 6.18 8.11 27.43
N ASP A 352 5.50 9.20 27.81
CA ASP A 352 4.09 9.16 28.20
C ASP A 352 3.15 9.32 27.00
N SER A 353 2.92 8.20 26.31
CA SER A 353 2.02 8.19 25.14
C SER A 353 0.56 8.51 25.49
N LEU A 354 0.12 8.30 26.74
CA LEU A 354 -1.24 8.63 27.19
C LEU A 354 -1.43 10.13 27.36
N GLY A 355 -0.51 10.78 28.08
CA GLY A 355 -0.52 12.23 28.23
C GLY A 355 -0.46 12.93 26.87
N ALA A 356 0.36 12.40 25.95
CA ALA A 356 0.43 12.87 24.58
C ALA A 356 -0.93 12.73 23.84
N ALA A 357 -1.57 11.55 23.92
CA ALA A 357 -2.87 11.31 23.31
C ALA A 357 -3.96 12.23 23.89
N LEU A 358 -3.92 12.51 25.20
CA LEU A 358 -4.85 13.44 25.85
C LEU A 358 -4.70 14.87 25.30
N LYS A 359 -3.47 15.34 25.11
CA LYS A 359 -3.21 16.67 24.51
C LYS A 359 -3.71 16.77 23.08
N ILE A 360 -3.50 15.74 22.26
CA ILE A 360 -4.05 15.69 20.89
C ILE A 360 -5.59 15.65 20.89
N LYS A 361 -6.22 14.92 21.80
CA LYS A 361 -7.69 14.94 21.95
C LYS A 361 -8.21 16.30 22.40
N GLN A 362 -7.48 17.02 23.25
CA GLN A 362 -7.80 18.40 23.65
C GLN A 362 -7.69 19.36 22.46
N TYR A 363 -6.67 19.19 21.61
CA TYR A 363 -6.52 19.92 20.36
C TYR A 363 -7.76 19.69 19.47
N GLN A 364 -8.13 18.43 19.21
CA GLN A 364 -9.31 18.11 18.39
C GLN A 364 -10.61 18.66 18.98
N SER A 365 -10.80 18.54 20.29
CA SER A 365 -11.99 19.07 20.98
C SER A 365 -12.09 20.59 20.83
N SER A 366 -10.95 21.29 20.85
CA SER A 366 -10.88 22.73 20.63
C SER A 366 -11.28 23.12 19.20
N ILE A 367 -10.85 22.34 18.19
CA ILE A 367 -11.24 22.52 16.79
C ILE A 367 -12.74 22.27 16.59
N VAL A 368 -13.27 21.15 17.12
CA VAL A 368 -14.70 20.79 17.01
C VAL A 368 -15.58 21.86 17.65
N ARG A 369 -15.21 22.33 18.84
CA ARG A 369 -15.95 23.39 19.53
C ARG A 369 -15.91 24.71 18.76
N ALA A 370 -14.74 25.11 18.27
CA ALA A 370 -14.60 26.34 17.49
C ALA A 370 -15.41 26.27 16.17
N LYS A 371 -15.52 25.11 15.54
CA LYS A 371 -16.37 24.90 14.36
C LYS A 371 -17.87 25.03 14.70
N LYS A 372 -18.31 24.42 15.80
CA LYS A 372 -19.72 24.42 16.24
C LYS A 372 -20.19 25.78 16.74
N ASP A 373 -19.42 26.39 17.64
CA ASP A 373 -19.82 27.62 18.34
C ASP A 373 -19.58 28.86 17.46
N SER A 374 -18.59 28.80 16.55
CA SER A 374 -18.21 29.85 15.59
C SER A 374 -18.28 31.27 16.17
N LEU A 375 -17.48 31.52 17.22
CA LEU A 375 -17.39 32.85 17.84
C LEU A 375 -16.49 33.77 17.00
N ALA A 376 -16.71 35.09 17.08
CA ALA A 376 -15.98 36.09 16.28
C ALA A 376 -14.44 35.92 16.31
N ASN A 377 -13.87 35.60 17.48
CA ASN A 377 -12.43 35.42 17.64
C ASN A 377 -12.00 33.94 17.73
N ARG A 378 -12.96 33.01 17.81
CA ARG A 378 -12.70 31.58 18.00
C ARG A 378 -13.62 30.76 17.10
N PHE A 379 -13.16 30.58 15.87
CA PHE A 379 -13.84 29.81 14.83
C PHE A 379 -12.84 28.93 14.06
N VAL A 380 -13.39 27.97 13.31
CA VAL A 380 -12.68 27.20 12.28
C VAL A 380 -13.61 27.13 11.06
N THR A 381 -13.13 27.49 9.89
CA THR A 381 -13.92 27.40 8.64
C THR A 381 -14.05 25.95 8.16
N GLU A 382 -14.90 25.67 7.16
CA GLU A 382 -14.93 24.33 6.54
C GLU A 382 -13.56 23.94 5.98
N ASP A 383 -12.88 24.86 5.30
CA ASP A 383 -11.55 24.60 4.74
C ASP A 383 -10.52 24.29 5.83
N GLY A 384 -10.48 25.08 6.91
CA GLY A 384 -9.58 24.82 8.03
C GLY A 384 -9.87 23.48 8.71
N TYR A 385 -11.14 23.10 8.80
CA TYR A 385 -11.56 21.84 9.42
C TYR A 385 -11.00 20.61 8.70
N LYS A 386 -10.94 20.63 7.36
CA LYS A 386 -10.36 19.55 6.53
C LYS A 386 -8.94 19.15 6.94
N PHE A 387 -8.17 20.10 7.44
CA PHE A 387 -6.79 19.88 7.91
C PHE A 387 -6.75 19.63 9.41
N LEU A 388 -7.31 20.56 10.19
CA LEU A 388 -7.10 20.62 11.63
C LEU A 388 -7.90 19.56 12.39
N TYR A 389 -8.93 18.97 11.80
CA TYR A 389 -9.69 17.89 12.44
C TYR A 389 -9.22 16.49 12.03
N TYR A 390 -8.99 16.27 10.73
CA TYR A 390 -8.63 14.95 10.19
C TYR A 390 -7.19 14.57 10.51
N TYR A 391 -6.23 15.48 10.33
CA TYR A 391 -4.82 15.16 10.50
C TYR A 391 -4.43 14.67 11.92
N PRO A 392 -4.95 15.24 13.02
CA PRO A 392 -4.68 14.72 14.36
C PRO A 392 -5.20 13.30 14.62
N LYS A 393 -6.18 12.79 13.84
CA LYS A 393 -6.64 11.39 13.96
C LYS A 393 -5.50 10.43 13.62
N TYR A 394 -4.74 10.73 12.57
CA TYR A 394 -3.58 9.93 12.18
C TYR A 394 -2.51 9.93 13.26
N ILE A 395 -2.32 11.05 13.98
CA ILE A 395 -1.39 11.11 15.12
C ILE A 395 -1.85 10.13 16.21
N LEU A 396 -3.13 10.18 16.61
CA LEU A 396 -3.68 9.27 17.61
C LEU A 396 -3.56 7.79 17.23
N GLU A 397 -3.70 7.46 15.95
CA GLU A 397 -3.53 6.10 15.44
C GLU A 397 -2.09 5.59 15.54
N ARG A 398 -1.08 6.48 15.41
CA ARG A 398 0.34 6.13 15.52
C ARG A 398 0.85 6.08 16.96
N LEU A 399 0.16 6.73 17.91
CA LEU A 399 0.58 6.69 19.30
C LEU A 399 0.46 5.28 19.89
N PRO A 400 1.45 4.81 20.67
CA PRO A 400 1.37 3.52 21.37
C PRO A 400 0.07 3.40 22.19
N LYS A 401 -0.61 2.25 22.05
CA LYS A 401 -1.84 1.96 22.81
C LYS A 401 -1.49 1.36 24.17
N LEU A 402 -2.20 1.79 25.22
CA LEU A 402 -2.10 1.20 26.55
C LEU A 402 -2.49 -0.29 26.51
N PRO A 403 -1.72 -1.18 27.15
CA PRO A 403 -2.23 -2.51 27.44
C PRO A 403 -3.41 -2.39 28.40
N THR A 404 -4.49 -3.12 28.16
CA THR A 404 -5.58 -3.25 29.12
C THR A 404 -5.54 -4.62 29.75
N ILE A 405 -5.87 -4.71 31.04
CA ILE A 405 -5.98 -5.97 31.76
C ILE A 405 -7.46 -6.24 32.05
N GLY A 406 -7.95 -7.41 31.64
CA GLY A 406 -9.33 -7.83 31.84
C GLY A 406 -9.49 -8.74 33.05
N ASN A 407 -8.70 -9.81 33.13
CA ASN A 407 -8.68 -10.71 34.27
C ASN A 407 -7.32 -11.39 34.46
N ILE A 408 -7.09 -11.92 35.65
CA ILE A 408 -5.97 -12.79 35.98
C ILE A 408 -6.49 -14.12 36.52
N THR A 409 -5.81 -15.22 36.20
CA THR A 409 -6.21 -16.56 36.63
C THR A 409 -4.97 -17.42 36.92
N PRO A 410 -4.82 -17.97 38.13
CA PRO A 410 -5.67 -17.74 39.32
C PRO A 410 -5.59 -16.29 39.83
N SER A 411 -6.56 -15.83 40.63
CA SER A 411 -6.50 -14.55 41.34
C SER A 411 -6.35 -14.69 42.86
N ILE A 412 -6.45 -15.92 43.37
CA ILE A 412 -6.34 -16.28 44.78
C ILE A 412 -5.43 -17.51 44.94
N THR A 413 -4.57 -17.50 45.96
CA THR A 413 -3.84 -18.70 46.41
C THR A 413 -3.57 -18.65 47.91
N THR A 414 -3.04 -19.74 48.46
CA THR A 414 -2.61 -19.84 49.86
C THR A 414 -1.13 -19.46 50.03
N THR A 415 -0.62 -19.38 51.26
CA THR A 415 0.81 -19.10 51.47
C THR A 415 1.67 -20.33 51.18
N LYS A 416 2.89 -20.12 50.65
CA LYS A 416 3.91 -21.17 50.40
C LYS A 416 3.49 -22.22 49.37
N THR A 417 2.59 -21.85 48.48
CA THR A 417 2.13 -22.59 47.31
C THR A 417 3.28 -23.09 46.44
N LYS A 418 3.14 -24.28 45.83
CA LYS A 418 4.06 -24.79 44.82
C LYS A 418 4.04 -23.92 43.55
N GLU A 419 4.90 -24.23 42.59
CA GLU A 419 4.94 -23.53 41.31
C GLU A 419 3.61 -23.63 40.54
N PHE A 420 3.15 -22.51 40.00
CA PHE A 420 1.97 -22.43 39.13
C PHE A 420 2.11 -21.29 38.12
N THR A 421 1.37 -21.38 37.02
CA THR A 421 1.37 -20.32 36.01
C THR A 421 0.19 -19.36 36.22
N LEU A 422 0.48 -18.08 36.34
CA LEU A 422 -0.50 -17.00 36.25
C LEU A 422 -0.74 -16.66 34.77
N SER A 423 -2.00 -16.70 34.36
CA SER A 423 -2.45 -16.19 33.07
C SER A 423 -3.07 -14.81 33.23
N VAL A 424 -2.69 -13.87 32.36
CA VAL A 424 -3.21 -12.50 32.33
C VAL A 424 -3.88 -12.25 30.99
N ASN A 425 -5.20 -12.05 31.00
CA ASN A 425 -5.99 -11.76 29.81
C ASN A 425 -6.23 -10.26 29.67
N GLY A 426 -6.21 -9.74 28.45
CA GLY A 426 -6.33 -8.31 28.20
C GLY A 426 -6.35 -7.95 26.71
N ASN A 427 -5.93 -6.72 26.37
CA ASN A 427 -5.74 -6.28 24.99
C ASN A 427 -4.47 -5.44 24.84
N SER A 428 -4.03 -5.28 23.59
CA SER A 428 -2.87 -4.45 23.22
C SER A 428 -1.56 -4.91 23.86
N PHE A 429 -1.42 -6.21 24.13
CA PHE A 429 -0.12 -6.78 24.50
C PHE A 429 0.78 -6.90 23.27
N THR A 430 2.08 -6.77 23.48
CA THR A 430 3.12 -6.89 22.46
C THR A 430 4.13 -7.98 22.88
N PRO A 431 4.99 -8.46 21.96
CA PRO A 431 6.01 -9.47 22.30
C PRO A 431 6.98 -9.08 23.41
N ILE A 432 7.04 -7.79 23.75
CA ILE A 432 7.92 -7.21 24.77
C ILE A 432 7.14 -6.74 26.02
N SER A 433 5.86 -7.09 26.14
CA SER A 433 5.07 -6.83 27.36
C SER A 433 5.64 -7.57 28.57
N VAL A 434 5.66 -6.90 29.72
CA VAL A 434 6.13 -7.45 31.00
C VAL A 434 5.02 -7.39 32.04
N ILE A 435 4.76 -8.54 32.69
CA ILE A 435 3.89 -8.64 33.86
C ILE A 435 4.68 -8.15 35.07
N TYR A 436 4.11 -7.20 35.81
CA TYR A 436 4.61 -6.77 37.11
C TYR A 436 3.73 -7.33 38.22
N PHE A 437 4.36 -7.83 39.28
CA PHE A 437 3.69 -8.29 40.49
C PHE A 437 4.38 -7.66 41.70
N SER A 438 3.60 -7.02 42.57
CA SER A 438 4.14 -6.32 43.75
C SER A 438 5.20 -5.25 43.40
N GLY A 439 5.11 -4.66 42.20
CA GLY A 439 6.06 -3.68 41.69
C GLY A 439 7.34 -4.26 41.08
N ALA A 440 7.55 -5.58 41.12
CA ALA A 440 8.70 -6.24 40.51
C ALA A 440 8.32 -6.86 39.15
N PRO A 441 9.16 -6.75 38.11
CA PRO A 441 8.93 -7.39 36.83
C PRO A 441 9.04 -8.91 36.96
N ARG A 442 8.20 -9.64 36.24
CA ARG A 442 8.20 -11.11 36.15
C ARG A 442 8.67 -11.56 34.78
N LYS A 443 9.23 -12.77 34.70
CA LYS A 443 9.54 -13.40 33.43
C LYS A 443 8.22 -13.68 32.70
N THR A 444 7.96 -12.94 31.64
CA THR A 444 6.69 -12.99 30.91
C THR A 444 6.83 -13.79 29.63
N THR A 445 5.87 -14.67 29.39
CA THR A 445 5.68 -15.39 28.13
C THR A 445 4.53 -14.73 27.38
N PHE A 446 4.84 -14.13 26.22
CA PHE A 446 3.83 -13.61 25.31
C PHE A 446 3.17 -14.76 24.56
N VAL A 447 1.83 -14.88 24.66
CA VAL A 447 1.06 -15.88 23.92
C VAL A 447 0.33 -15.24 22.75
N SER A 448 -0.32 -14.10 22.98
CA SER A 448 -1.01 -13.31 21.94
C SER A 448 -1.16 -11.86 22.40
N GLY A 449 -1.68 -11.00 21.50
CA GLY A 449 -2.05 -9.62 21.85
C GLY A 449 -3.12 -9.48 22.95
N THR A 450 -3.66 -10.60 23.42
CA THR A 450 -4.70 -10.68 24.46
C THR A 450 -4.37 -11.62 25.63
N LEU A 451 -3.22 -12.32 25.60
CA LEU A 451 -2.84 -13.27 26.65
C LEU A 451 -1.33 -13.25 26.93
N LEU A 452 -0.98 -13.07 28.21
CA LEU A 452 0.37 -13.24 28.76
C LEU A 452 0.36 -14.31 29.85
N LYS A 453 1.52 -14.95 30.05
CA LYS A 453 1.73 -15.93 31.13
C LYS A 453 2.99 -15.63 31.92
N THR A 454 3.00 -15.96 33.20
CA THR A 454 4.21 -15.96 34.03
C THR A 454 4.13 -17.03 35.11
N ASP A 455 5.26 -17.62 35.46
CA ASP A 455 5.33 -18.64 36.50
C ASP A 455 5.57 -17.99 37.87
N PHE A 456 4.77 -18.41 38.84
CA PHE A 456 4.87 -18.08 40.25
C PHE A 456 5.55 -19.22 40.98
N TYR A 457 6.46 -18.88 41.88
CA TYR A 457 7.18 -19.84 42.71
C TYR A 457 6.82 -19.65 44.19
N LYS A 458 7.24 -20.60 45.03
CA LYS A 458 7.01 -20.55 46.49
C LYS A 458 7.42 -19.24 47.16
N LYS A 459 8.51 -18.62 46.67
CA LYS A 459 9.01 -17.32 47.16
C LYS A 459 8.02 -16.17 46.92
N ASP A 460 7.18 -16.29 45.90
CA ASP A 460 6.22 -15.24 45.49
C ASP A 460 4.96 -15.28 46.36
N THR A 461 4.74 -16.38 47.08
CA THR A 461 3.56 -16.64 47.93
C THR A 461 3.91 -16.80 49.40
N GLU A 462 5.09 -16.37 49.87
CA GLU A 462 5.52 -16.59 51.26
C GLU A 462 4.69 -15.83 52.30
N LYS A 463 4.17 -14.65 51.93
CA LYS A 463 3.44 -13.75 52.81
C LYS A 463 2.02 -13.56 52.32
N GLU A 464 1.08 -13.57 53.26
CA GLU A 464 -0.31 -13.24 52.99
C GLU A 464 -0.46 -11.73 52.72
N GLY A 465 -1.39 -11.36 51.86
CA GLY A 465 -1.62 -9.97 51.47
C GLY A 465 -2.33 -9.81 50.12
N VAL A 466 -2.61 -8.56 49.79
CA VAL A 466 -3.16 -8.14 48.49
C VAL A 466 -2.03 -7.58 47.64
N TYR A 467 -1.75 -8.22 46.52
CA TYR A 467 -0.65 -7.88 45.62
C TYR A 467 -1.19 -7.36 44.30
N LYS A 468 -0.66 -6.23 43.83
CA LYS A 468 -1.08 -5.65 42.54
C LYS A 468 -0.36 -6.34 41.39
N VAL A 469 -1.14 -6.71 40.37
CA VAL A 469 -0.70 -7.21 39.07
C VAL A 469 -1.03 -6.16 38.01
N TRP A 470 -0.08 -5.83 37.16
CA TRP A 470 -0.27 -4.93 36.01
C TRP A 470 0.73 -5.25 34.91
N ILE A 471 0.48 -4.74 33.71
CA ILE A 471 1.30 -4.98 32.51
C ILE A 471 1.98 -3.69 32.09
N ALA A 472 3.26 -3.74 31.75
CA ALA A 472 3.93 -2.66 31.02
C ALA A 472 4.26 -3.13 29.60
N ASN A 473 3.93 -2.33 28.60
CA ASN A 473 4.55 -2.43 27.28
C ASN A 473 5.84 -1.60 27.27
N ASP A 474 6.73 -1.84 26.28
CA ASP A 474 7.97 -1.08 26.13
C ASP A 474 7.70 0.43 26.06
N GLY A 475 8.56 1.20 26.73
CA GLY A 475 8.34 2.63 27.03
C GLY A 475 7.65 2.93 28.36
N GLY A 476 7.40 1.93 29.21
CA GLY A 476 6.85 2.14 30.57
C GLY A 476 5.33 2.36 30.61
N ILE A 477 4.63 1.98 29.54
CA ILE A 477 3.19 2.18 29.38
C ILE A 477 2.44 1.10 30.17
N ALA A 478 1.95 1.47 31.36
CA ALA A 478 1.28 0.57 32.29
C ALA A 478 -0.22 0.40 32.00
N SER A 479 -0.75 -0.80 32.22
CA SER A 479 -2.19 -1.05 32.33
C SER A 479 -2.73 -0.58 33.68
N ASP A 480 -4.06 -0.65 33.85
CA ASP A 480 -4.68 -0.69 35.17
C ASP A 480 -4.18 -1.89 35.98
N THR A 481 -4.45 -1.90 37.30
CA THR A 481 -4.01 -2.96 38.21
C THR A 481 -5.15 -3.90 38.60
N LEU A 482 -4.90 -5.21 38.62
CA LEU A 482 -5.76 -6.20 39.27
C LEU A 482 -5.13 -6.70 40.58
N ASN A 483 -5.99 -7.09 41.52
CA ASN A 483 -5.56 -7.64 42.80
C ASN A 483 -5.38 -9.16 42.71
N PHE A 484 -4.23 -9.64 43.16
CA PHE A 484 -3.94 -11.04 43.42
C PHE A 484 -3.85 -11.24 44.94
N ASN A 485 -4.71 -12.09 45.50
CA ASN A 485 -4.83 -12.26 46.94
C ASN A 485 -4.12 -13.53 47.40
N ILE A 486 -3.22 -13.39 48.38
CA ILE A 486 -2.58 -14.52 49.06
C ILE A 486 -3.12 -14.59 50.49
N TYR A 487 -3.68 -15.74 50.87
CA TYR A 487 -4.20 -15.96 52.22
C TYR A 487 -3.42 -17.05 52.95
N LYS A 488 -3.28 -16.96 54.27
CA LYS A 488 -2.81 -18.12 55.05
C LYS A 488 -3.84 -19.25 55.08
N LYS A 489 -5.13 -18.91 55.03
CA LYS A 489 -6.26 -19.83 54.84
C LYS A 489 -7.29 -19.14 53.95
N LEU A 490 -7.86 -19.86 52.99
CA LEU A 490 -8.90 -19.31 52.10
C LEU A 490 -10.09 -18.72 52.90
N PRO A 491 -10.66 -17.59 52.45
CA PRO A 491 -11.85 -16.98 53.05
C PRO A 491 -13.06 -17.91 53.03
N MET A 492 -13.32 -18.53 51.87
CA MET A 492 -14.36 -19.53 51.67
C MET A 492 -13.74 -20.83 51.19
N GLU A 493 -14.29 -21.95 51.66
CA GLU A 493 -13.78 -23.26 51.28
C GLU A 493 -14.21 -23.61 49.85
N VAL A 494 -13.33 -24.25 49.09
CA VAL A 494 -13.67 -24.81 47.77
C VAL A 494 -14.24 -26.20 48.00
N ARG A 495 -15.52 -26.39 47.67
CA ARG A 495 -16.26 -27.62 47.99
C ARG A 495 -16.24 -28.57 46.81
N PRO A 496 -15.71 -29.80 46.97
CA PRO A 496 -15.85 -30.83 45.95
C PRO A 496 -17.27 -31.40 46.00
N GLU A 497 -17.81 -31.76 44.84
CA GLU A 497 -19.13 -32.38 44.70
C GLU A 497 -19.01 -33.65 43.87
N LEU A 498 -19.50 -34.77 44.38
CA LEU A 498 -19.80 -35.92 43.54
C LEU A 498 -21.16 -35.69 42.91
N ASN A 499 -21.20 -35.42 41.60
CA ASN A 499 -22.47 -35.22 40.93
C ASN A 499 -23.19 -36.55 40.67
N CYS A 500 -22.48 -37.56 40.16
CA CYS A 500 -23.05 -38.88 39.88
C CYS A 500 -21.99 -39.94 39.49
N ILE A 501 -22.41 -41.20 39.36
CA ILE A 501 -21.58 -42.31 38.83
C ILE A 501 -22.26 -43.04 37.66
N ASP A 502 -21.45 -43.55 36.73
CA ASP A 502 -21.83 -44.48 35.66
C ASP A 502 -21.28 -45.89 35.94
N GLU A 503 -22.01 -46.95 35.57
CA GLU A 503 -21.45 -48.30 35.48
C GLU A 503 -20.79 -48.48 34.12
N ILE A 504 -19.50 -48.81 34.11
CA ILE A 504 -18.72 -48.99 32.87
C ILE A 504 -18.28 -50.44 32.66
N GLY A 505 -18.64 -51.31 33.59
CA GLY A 505 -18.38 -52.74 33.53
C GLY A 505 -18.70 -53.42 34.85
N LYS A 506 -18.56 -54.75 34.90
CA LYS A 506 -18.78 -55.53 36.13
C LYS A 506 -17.85 -55.04 37.23
N GLU A 507 -18.43 -54.50 38.31
CA GLU A 507 -17.71 -53.89 39.44
C GLU A 507 -16.79 -52.72 39.06
N LYS A 508 -17.04 -52.03 37.94
CA LYS A 508 -16.28 -50.85 37.50
C LYS A 508 -17.18 -49.66 37.26
N TYR A 509 -16.78 -48.52 37.80
CA TYR A 509 -17.58 -47.30 37.79
C TYR A 509 -16.75 -46.09 37.37
N ARG A 510 -17.41 -45.09 36.79
CA ARG A 510 -16.86 -43.76 36.52
C ARG A 510 -17.59 -42.74 37.37
N ALA A 511 -16.87 -41.99 38.21
CA ALA A 511 -17.41 -40.92 39.03
C ALA A 511 -17.21 -39.57 38.35
N TRP A 512 -18.27 -38.77 38.27
CA TRP A 512 -18.24 -37.40 37.74
C TRP A 512 -18.22 -36.41 38.89
N PHE A 513 -17.16 -35.60 38.94
CA PHE A 513 -16.95 -34.63 40.00
C PHE A 513 -17.14 -33.20 39.48
N GLY A 514 -17.78 -32.40 40.30
CA GLY A 514 -17.93 -30.96 40.16
C GLY A 514 -17.39 -30.25 41.40
N TYR A 515 -17.47 -28.93 41.44
CA TYR A 515 -17.07 -28.16 42.61
C TYR A 515 -17.88 -26.89 42.75
N GLU A 516 -17.88 -26.32 43.95
CA GLU A 516 -18.37 -24.98 44.23
C GLU A 516 -17.25 -24.14 44.86
N ASN A 517 -16.85 -23.07 44.19
CA ASN A 517 -15.95 -22.06 44.74
C ASN A 517 -16.75 -20.79 45.08
N LYS A 518 -16.93 -20.53 46.38
CA LYS A 518 -17.62 -19.34 46.89
C LYS A 518 -16.71 -18.14 47.11
N ASN A 519 -15.42 -18.25 46.80
CA ASN A 519 -14.53 -17.10 46.83
C ASN A 519 -14.84 -16.19 45.63
N ASP A 520 -14.63 -14.88 45.79
CA ASP A 520 -14.85 -13.88 44.74
C ASP A 520 -13.79 -13.94 43.61
N GLY A 521 -12.89 -14.92 43.65
CA GLY A 521 -11.78 -15.06 42.71
C GLY A 521 -11.42 -16.51 42.41
N SER A 522 -10.67 -16.72 41.33
CA SER A 522 -10.21 -18.03 40.91
C SER A 522 -9.10 -18.51 41.84
N VAL A 523 -9.32 -19.66 42.47
CA VAL A 523 -8.42 -20.20 43.50
C VAL A 523 -7.51 -21.24 42.86
N TRP A 524 -6.21 -21.16 43.15
CA TRP A 524 -5.27 -22.25 42.86
C TRP A 524 -5.02 -23.10 44.09
N LEU A 525 -5.15 -24.42 43.95
CA LEU A 525 -4.88 -25.43 44.98
C LEU A 525 -3.96 -26.53 44.45
N ASP A 526 -2.97 -26.94 45.25
CA ASP A 526 -1.98 -27.95 44.85
C ASP A 526 -2.53 -29.38 44.86
N GLN A 527 -2.03 -30.24 43.97
CA GLN A 527 -2.54 -31.61 43.82
C GLN A 527 -2.03 -32.62 44.88
N GLU A 528 -1.29 -32.18 45.90
CA GLU A 528 -0.61 -33.07 46.86
C GLU A 528 -1.06 -32.83 48.31
N SER A 529 -1.26 -31.58 48.71
CA SER A 529 -1.64 -31.26 50.08
C SER A 529 -3.14 -30.98 50.17
N GLU A 530 -3.67 -30.15 49.26
CA GLU A 530 -5.02 -29.59 49.32
C GLU A 530 -6.00 -30.20 48.30
N ASN A 531 -5.55 -30.80 47.20
CA ASN A 531 -6.43 -31.30 46.12
C ASN A 531 -6.05 -32.70 45.63
N LYS A 532 -6.52 -33.77 46.30
CA LYS A 532 -6.03 -35.14 46.04
C LYS A 532 -7.06 -36.24 46.18
N PHE A 533 -6.80 -37.35 45.51
CA PHE A 533 -7.56 -38.58 45.64
C PHE A 533 -6.98 -39.60 46.62
N ASP A 534 -7.88 -40.38 47.22
CA ASP A 534 -7.61 -41.60 47.96
C ASP A 534 -8.56 -42.72 47.48
N PRO A 535 -8.07 -43.94 47.19
CA PRO A 535 -6.69 -44.38 47.23
C PRO A 535 -5.83 -43.76 46.11
N ALA A 536 -4.50 -43.85 46.27
CA ALA A 536 -3.53 -43.40 45.27
C ALA A 536 -3.77 -44.00 43.86
N PRO A 537 -3.37 -43.32 42.77
CA PRO A 537 -2.63 -42.04 42.74
C PRO A 537 -3.45 -40.83 43.22
N GLN A 538 -2.74 -39.84 43.79
CA GLN A 538 -3.33 -38.60 44.31
C GLN A 538 -3.80 -37.68 43.20
N ASP A 539 -3.03 -37.58 42.12
CA ASP A 539 -3.42 -36.92 40.88
C ASP A 539 -4.07 -37.94 39.93
N ARG A 540 -5.29 -37.61 39.51
CA ARG A 540 -6.12 -38.37 38.58
C ARG A 540 -6.72 -37.45 37.52
N GLY A 541 -6.12 -36.28 37.29
CA GLY A 541 -6.58 -35.29 36.31
C GLY A 541 -7.57 -34.27 36.87
N GLN A 542 -7.66 -34.11 38.19
CA GLN A 542 -8.45 -33.05 38.79
C GLN A 542 -7.90 -31.64 38.45
N PRO A 543 -8.77 -30.63 38.29
CA PRO A 543 -8.34 -29.27 38.02
C PRO A 543 -7.52 -28.70 39.19
N THR A 544 -6.59 -27.80 38.90
CA THR A 544 -5.80 -27.05 39.91
C THR A 544 -6.27 -25.61 40.09
N ILE A 545 -7.06 -25.10 39.15
CA ILE A 545 -7.66 -23.77 39.17
C ILE A 545 -9.18 -23.93 39.28
N PHE A 546 -9.75 -23.31 40.30
CA PHE A 546 -11.17 -23.36 40.61
C PHE A 546 -11.77 -21.97 40.40
N LEU A 547 -12.49 -21.77 39.29
CA LEU A 547 -13.17 -20.51 39.00
C LEU A 547 -14.34 -20.27 39.98
N PRO A 548 -14.71 -19.02 40.31
CA PRO A 548 -15.88 -18.73 41.14
C PRO A 548 -17.17 -19.33 40.58
N GLY A 549 -18.04 -19.83 41.47
CA GLY A 549 -19.33 -20.44 41.13
C GLY A 549 -19.38 -21.96 41.32
N LYS A 550 -20.51 -22.55 40.91
CA LYS A 550 -20.75 -23.99 40.92
C LYS A 550 -20.57 -24.55 39.51
N TYR A 551 -19.78 -25.61 39.39
CA TYR A 551 -19.50 -26.29 38.14
C TYR A 551 -19.72 -27.78 38.32
N ASP A 552 -20.66 -28.34 37.56
CA ASP A 552 -20.99 -29.76 37.60
C ASP A 552 -20.23 -30.54 36.53
N ARG A 553 -19.91 -31.81 36.81
CA ARG A 553 -19.29 -32.78 35.90
C ARG A 553 -18.02 -32.23 35.21
N VAL A 554 -17.19 -31.51 35.95
CA VAL A 554 -15.94 -30.86 35.48
C VAL A 554 -14.92 -31.88 34.99
N PHE A 555 -14.78 -32.99 35.69
CA PHE A 555 -13.89 -34.09 35.32
C PHE A 555 -14.45 -35.42 35.82
N SER A 556 -13.85 -36.52 35.37
CA SER A 556 -14.27 -37.86 35.79
C SER A 556 -13.10 -38.74 36.17
N VAL A 557 -13.34 -39.69 37.08
CA VAL A 557 -12.35 -40.64 37.58
C VAL A 557 -12.96 -42.03 37.66
N GLU A 558 -12.26 -43.02 37.13
CA GLU A 558 -12.67 -44.42 37.22
C GLU A 558 -12.25 -45.07 38.53
N PHE A 559 -13.11 -45.93 39.09
CA PHE A 559 -12.86 -46.66 40.33
C PHE A 559 -13.53 -48.04 40.35
N GLU A 560 -12.99 -48.94 41.17
CA GLU A 560 -13.52 -50.30 41.38
C GLU A 560 -14.62 -50.30 42.44
N GLY A 561 -15.72 -51.01 42.20
CA GLY A 561 -16.93 -51.03 43.04
C GLY A 561 -16.75 -51.56 44.46
N ASN A 562 -15.68 -52.35 44.68
CA ASN A 562 -15.29 -52.84 46.00
C ASN A 562 -14.46 -51.83 46.81
N LYS A 563 -14.13 -50.66 46.24
CA LYS A 563 -13.40 -49.58 46.88
C LYS A 563 -14.23 -48.29 46.91
N LYS A 564 -13.91 -47.41 47.85
CA LYS A 564 -14.39 -46.04 47.85
C LYS A 564 -13.33 -45.15 47.20
N LEU A 565 -13.78 -44.17 46.42
CA LEU A 565 -12.93 -43.13 45.85
C LEU A 565 -13.27 -41.82 46.54
N MET A 566 -12.30 -41.23 47.23
CA MET A 566 -12.47 -39.98 47.95
C MET A 566 -11.65 -38.89 47.31
N TRP A 567 -12.30 -37.81 46.89
CA TRP A 567 -11.64 -36.57 46.49
C TRP A 567 -11.61 -35.62 47.69
N LYS A 568 -10.42 -35.27 48.15
CA LYS A 568 -10.20 -34.23 49.17
C LYS A 568 -9.82 -32.94 48.45
N LEU A 569 -10.57 -31.88 48.74
CA LEU A 569 -10.34 -30.55 48.18
C LEU A 569 -10.45 -29.52 49.29
N ASP A 570 -9.37 -28.76 49.52
CA ASP A 570 -9.21 -27.87 50.67
C ASP A 570 -9.44 -28.63 51.99
N LYS A 571 -10.54 -28.33 52.70
CA LYS A 571 -10.94 -29.00 53.95
C LYS A 571 -12.10 -29.97 53.77
N GLU A 572 -12.65 -30.03 52.58
CA GLU A 572 -13.85 -30.76 52.26
C GLU A 572 -13.54 -32.02 51.46
N LYS A 573 -14.52 -32.91 51.34
CA LYS A 573 -14.36 -34.16 50.60
C LYS A 573 -15.65 -34.61 49.94
N ALA A 574 -15.50 -35.19 48.75
CA ALA A 574 -16.55 -35.91 48.05
C ALA A 574 -16.18 -37.39 47.95
N GLU A 575 -17.13 -38.29 48.19
CA GLU A 575 -16.91 -39.74 48.18
C GLU A 575 -17.80 -40.41 47.13
N ALA A 576 -17.17 -41.16 46.22
CA ALA A 576 -17.82 -42.07 45.30
C ALA A 576 -17.69 -43.52 45.78
N SER A 577 -18.80 -44.25 45.69
CA SER A 577 -18.91 -45.67 45.95
C SER A 577 -19.91 -46.28 44.98
N LYS A 578 -19.99 -47.62 44.87
CA LYS A 578 -21.00 -48.28 44.05
C LYS A 578 -22.46 -47.94 44.41
N ASN A 579 -22.69 -47.40 45.61
CA ASN A 579 -24.01 -47.00 46.11
C ASN A 579 -24.30 -45.50 45.89
N SER A 580 -23.37 -44.74 45.28
CA SER A 580 -23.58 -43.31 45.01
C SER A 580 -24.64 -43.08 43.92
N PRO A 581 -25.26 -41.89 43.85
CA PRO A 581 -26.29 -41.57 42.87
C PRO A 581 -25.83 -41.82 41.42
N ARG A 582 -26.70 -42.44 40.61
CA ARG A 582 -26.41 -42.70 39.20
C ARG A 582 -26.56 -41.44 38.35
N CYS A 583 -25.81 -41.35 37.26
CA CYS A 583 -26.03 -40.28 36.31
C CYS A 583 -27.37 -40.51 35.61
N ASN A 584 -28.22 -39.49 35.64
CA ASN A 584 -29.38 -39.42 34.76
C ASN A 584 -28.96 -39.14 33.33
#